data_AF-A0A973T4B8-F1
#
_entry.id   AF-A0A973T4B8-F1
#
_cell.length_a   1.000
_cell.length_b   1.000
_cell.length_c   1.000
_cell.angle_alpha   90.00
_cell.angle_beta   90.00
_cell.angle_gamma   90.00
#
_symmetry.space_group_name_H-M   'P 1'
#
loop_
_entity.id
_entity.type
_entity.pdbx_description
1 polymer ?
#
loop_
_entity_poly.entity_id
_entity_poly.type
_entity_poly.pdbx_seq_one_letter_code
_entity_poly.pdbx_strand_id
1 'polypeptide(L)'
;AAIDAAVAAAAALTPGDVTTVVLGCTHYELVAERIRAAVQQPGFPPLVLHGSAGAVAAQALRRLGKQPAPDAPATGTLTVLLSGREGALLAPALAYEEGRLLQAVSPAR
;
A
#
# COMPACT_ATOMS: atom_id res chain seq x y z
N ALA A 1 12.52 8.32 11.07
CA ALA A 1 13.64 9.21 10.74
C ALA A 1 13.87 9.32 9.23
N ALA A 2 14.47 8.33 8.55
CA ALA A 2 14.79 8.46 7.12
C ALA A 2 13.55 8.58 6.20
N ILE A 3 12.52 7.76 6.45
CA ILE A 3 11.24 7.85 5.73
C ILE A 3 10.62 9.23 5.90
N ASP A 4 10.58 9.74 7.13
CA ASP A 4 9.93 11.03 7.42
C ASP A 4 10.68 12.19 6.77
N ALA A 5 12.02 12.13 6.75
CA ALA A 5 12.85 13.10 6.04
C ALA A 5 12.60 13.07 4.52
N ALA A 6 12.49 11.88 3.93
CA ALA A 6 12.19 11.73 2.51
C ALA A 6 10.78 12.27 2.16
N VAL A 7 9.78 11.97 3.00
CA VAL A 7 8.41 12.48 2.83
C VAL A 7 8.39 14.00 2.96
N ALA A 8 9.07 14.58 3.95
CA ALA A 8 9.14 16.03 4.13
C ALA A 8 9.82 16.74 2.96
N ALA A 9 10.91 16.17 2.43
CA ALA A 9 11.58 16.70 1.25
C ALA A 9 10.67 16.68 0.01
N ALA A 10 9.92 15.60 -0.20
CA ALA A 10 8.96 15.50 -1.29
C ALA A 10 7.79 16.49 -1.12
N ALA A 11 7.27 16.65 0.10
CA ALA A 11 6.20 17.60 0.39
C ALA A 11 6.63 19.05 0.15
N ALA A 12 7.86 19.43 0.50
CA ALA A 12 8.40 20.77 0.23
C ALA A 12 8.52 21.11 -1.26
N LEU A 13 8.61 20.09 -2.12
CA LEU A 13 8.64 20.23 -3.59
C LEU A 13 7.25 20.11 -4.23
N THR A 14 6.22 19.77 -3.45
CA THR A 14 4.85 19.61 -3.95
C THR A 14 4.16 20.97 -4.01
N PRO A 15 3.54 21.35 -5.15
CA PRO A 15 2.77 22.60 -5.24
C PRO A 15 1.66 22.66 -4.19
N GLY A 16 1.49 23.82 -3.55
CA GLY A 16 0.54 24.01 -2.44
C GLY A 16 -0.94 23.94 -2.83
N ASP A 17 -1.26 23.94 -4.11
CA ASP A 17 -2.62 23.81 -4.64
C ASP A 17 -2.98 22.36 -5.02
N VAL A 18 -2.09 21.39 -4.76
CA VAL A 18 -2.37 19.97 -4.97
C VAL A 18 -3.48 19.50 -4.04
N THR A 19 -4.57 19.03 -4.65
CA THR A 19 -5.72 18.46 -3.93
C THR A 19 -5.78 16.94 -4.01
N THR A 20 -5.00 16.33 -4.92
CA THR A 20 -5.01 14.89 -5.19
C THR A 20 -3.60 14.38 -5.46
N VAL A 21 -3.23 13.26 -4.85
CA VAL A 21 -1.93 12.58 -5.05
C VAL A 21 -2.16 11.12 -5.40
N VAL A 22 -1.47 10.65 -6.44
CA VAL A 22 -1.41 9.21 -6.78
C VAL A 22 -0.19 8.60 -6.11
N LEU A 23 -0.41 7.57 -5.30
CA LEU A 23 0.65 6.80 -4.64
C LEU A 23 1.23 5.77 -5.64
N GLY A 24 2.02 6.25 -6.59
CA GLY A 24 2.50 5.49 -7.75
C GLY A 24 3.59 4.43 -7.48
N CYS A 25 3.93 4.18 -6.22
CA CYS A 25 4.88 3.14 -5.83
C CYS A 25 4.25 2.32 -4.70
N THR A 26 4.44 1.00 -4.72
CA THR A 26 3.89 0.08 -3.72
C THR A 26 4.25 0.45 -2.28
N HIS A 27 5.41 1.08 -2.06
CA HIS A 27 5.85 1.52 -0.74
C HIS A 27 5.13 2.76 -0.22
N TYR A 28 4.57 3.59 -1.09
CA TYR A 28 3.95 4.84 -0.67
C TYR A 28 2.63 4.61 0.08
N GLU A 29 1.90 3.55 -0.26
CA GLU A 29 0.69 3.15 0.47
C GLU A 29 1.00 2.75 1.91
N LEU A 30 2.15 2.12 2.17
CA LEU A 30 2.60 1.74 3.52
C LEU A 30 2.87 2.95 4.44
N VAL A 31 2.97 4.14 3.87
CA VAL A 31 3.24 5.40 4.58
C VAL A 31 2.24 6.51 4.19
N ALA A 32 1.08 6.14 3.67
CA ALA A 32 0.08 7.07 3.13
C ALA A 32 -0.31 8.18 4.12
N GLU A 33 -0.49 7.83 5.40
CA GLU A 33 -0.84 8.80 6.43
C GLU A 33 0.28 9.81 6.73
N ARG A 34 1.55 9.40 6.59
CA ARG A 34 2.70 10.34 6.71
C ARG A 34 2.73 11.30 5.53
N ILE A 35 2.47 10.79 4.32
CA ILE A 35 2.37 11.62 3.10
C ILE A 35 1.23 12.62 3.23
N ARG A 36 0.05 12.15 3.67
CA ARG A 36 -1.12 13.01 3.93
C ARG A 36 -0.77 14.14 4.89
N ALA A 37 -0.18 13.82 6.04
CA ALA A 37 0.17 14.80 7.05
C ALA A 37 1.17 15.85 6.54
N ALA A 38 2.09 15.47 5.66
CA ALA A 38 3.11 16.37 5.12
C ALA A 38 2.59 17.25 3.97
N VAL A 39 1.66 16.74 3.15
CA VAL A 39 1.18 17.43 1.94
C VAL A 39 -0.07 18.26 2.19
N GLN A 40 -0.93 17.86 3.14
CA GLN A 40 -2.18 18.55 3.44
C GLN A 40 -1.94 20.03 3.77
N GLN A 41 -2.62 20.92 3.03
CA GLN A 41 -2.57 22.34 3.30
C GLN A 41 -3.71 22.77 4.25
N PRO A 42 -3.43 23.65 5.23
CA PRO A 42 -4.46 24.29 6.04
C PRO A 42 -5.45 25.07 5.16
N GLY A 43 -6.75 24.97 5.46
CA GLY A 43 -7.81 25.69 4.73
C GLY A 43 -8.22 25.06 3.39
N PHE A 44 -7.55 23.99 2.95
CA PHE A 44 -7.98 23.19 1.79
C PHE A 44 -8.85 22.01 2.24
N PRO A 45 -9.70 21.46 1.34
CA PRO A 45 -10.37 20.19 1.58
C PRO A 45 -9.38 19.05 1.89
N PRO A 46 -9.85 17.94 2.48
CA PRO A 46 -9.01 16.77 2.70
C PRO A 46 -8.36 16.27 1.41
N LEU A 47 -7.04 16.07 1.45
CA LEU A 47 -6.25 15.56 0.32
C LEU A 47 -6.79 14.21 -0.15
N VAL A 48 -7.01 14.06 -1.45
CA VAL A 48 -7.39 12.76 -2.01
C VAL A 48 -6.13 11.95 -2.30
N LEU A 49 -6.05 10.73 -1.76
CA LEU A 49 -4.96 9.79 -2.05
C LEU A 49 -5.48 8.62 -2.87
N HIS A 50 -4.89 8.40 -4.04
CA HIS A 50 -5.17 7.23 -4.87
C HIS A 50 -4.07 6.19 -4.71
N GLY A 51 -4.37 5.12 -3.98
CA GLY A 51 -3.54 3.92 -3.88
C GLY A 51 -3.75 2.96 -5.05
N SER A 52 -2.73 2.15 -5.31
CA SER A 52 -2.71 1.10 -6.32
C SER A 52 -3.36 -0.21 -5.85
N ALA A 53 -3.29 -0.58 -4.57
CA ALA A 53 -3.71 -1.92 -4.12
C ALA A 53 -5.20 -2.20 -4.41
N GLY A 54 -6.08 -1.30 -3.99
CA GLY A 54 -7.53 -1.42 -4.25
C GLY A 54 -7.87 -1.35 -5.74
N ALA A 55 -7.18 -0.47 -6.49
CA ALA A 55 -7.38 -0.35 -7.93
C ALA A 55 -6.98 -1.63 -8.68
N VAL A 56 -5.85 -2.24 -8.31
CA VAL A 56 -5.37 -3.51 -8.88
C VAL A 56 -6.32 -4.66 -8.53
N ALA A 57 -6.77 -4.76 -7.28
CA ALA A 57 -7.71 -5.80 -6.84
C ALA A 57 -9.04 -5.72 -7.61
N ALA A 58 -9.64 -4.53 -7.71
CA ALA A 58 -10.87 -4.31 -8.48
C ALA A 58 -10.68 -4.63 -9.97
N GLN A 59 -9.55 -4.23 -10.54
CA GLN A 59 -9.20 -4.51 -11.94
C GLN A 59 -9.02 -6.00 -12.22
N ALA A 60 -8.42 -6.75 -11.30
CA ALA A 60 -8.24 -8.19 -11.41
C ALA A 60 -9.59 -8.92 -11.38
N LEU A 61 -10.45 -8.61 -10.40
CA LEU A 61 -11.79 -9.18 -10.29
C LEU A 61 -12.63 -8.92 -11.53
N ARG A 62 -12.60 -7.69 -12.05
CA ARG A 62 -13.32 -7.34 -13.29
C ARG A 62 -12.87 -8.18 -14.48
N ARG A 63 -11.55 -8.40 -14.64
CA ARG A 63 -10.99 -9.21 -15.74
C ARG A 63 -11.36 -10.70 -15.60
N LEU A 64 -11.53 -11.18 -14.37
CA LEU A 64 -11.95 -12.54 -14.07
C LEU A 64 -13.48 -12.73 -14.16
N GLY A 65 -14.26 -11.67 -14.39
CA GLY A 65 -15.72 -11.73 -14.33
C GLY A 65 -16.24 -12.08 -12.93
N LYS A 66 -15.49 -11.70 -11.88
CA LYS A 66 -15.83 -11.97 -10.47
C LYS A 66 -16.26 -10.69 -9.76
N GLN A 67 -17.14 -10.83 -8.78
CA GLN A 67 -17.49 -9.76 -7.85
C GLN A 67 -16.62 -9.87 -6.58
N PRO A 68 -16.36 -8.75 -5.88
CA PRO A 68 -15.73 -8.80 -4.57
C PRO A 68 -16.57 -9.63 -3.58
N ALA A 69 -15.91 -10.46 -2.79
CA ALA A 69 -16.52 -11.26 -1.72
C ALA A 69 -15.71 -11.06 -0.43
N PRO A 70 -15.86 -9.92 0.27
CA PRO A 70 -15.02 -9.57 1.42
C PRO A 70 -15.19 -10.55 2.60
N ASP A 71 -16.36 -11.18 2.73
CA ASP A 71 -16.67 -12.14 3.78
C ASP A 71 -16.22 -13.58 3.44
N ALA A 72 -15.59 -13.79 2.28
CA ALA A 72 -15.10 -15.11 1.89
C ALA A 72 -13.95 -15.55 2.83
N PRO A 73 -13.90 -16.84 3.21
CA PRO A 73 -12.82 -17.33 4.05
C PRO A 73 -11.46 -17.20 3.34
N ALA A 74 -10.45 -16.75 4.07
CA ALA A 74 -9.08 -16.63 3.57
C ALA A 74 -8.39 -18.01 3.50
N THR A 75 -8.81 -18.86 2.57
CA THR A 75 -8.29 -20.23 2.38
C THR A 75 -7.02 -20.29 1.54
N GLY A 76 -6.48 -19.15 1.12
CA GLY A 76 -5.27 -19.07 0.32
C GLY A 76 -4.02 -19.47 1.10
N THR A 77 -2.95 -19.78 0.37
CA THR A 77 -1.61 -20.00 0.94
C THR A 77 -0.61 -18.99 0.39
N LEU A 78 0.48 -18.73 1.12
CA LEU A 78 1.54 -17.79 0.73
C LEU A 78 2.83 -18.53 0.34
N THR A 79 3.30 -18.33 -0.89
CA THR A 79 4.67 -18.65 -1.32
C THR A 79 5.42 -17.35 -1.56
N VAL A 80 6.59 -17.17 -0.94
CA VAL A 80 7.45 -16.01 -1.19
C VAL A 80 8.63 -16.43 -2.06
N LEU A 81 8.78 -15.77 -3.21
CA LEU A 81 9.91 -15.97 -4.12
C LEU A 81 10.82 -14.74 -4.10
N LEU A 82 12.07 -14.93 -3.65
CA LEU A 82 13.12 -13.93 -3.65
C LEU A 82 14.08 -14.22 -4.80
N SER A 83 14.06 -13.37 -5.83
CA SER A 83 14.84 -13.58 -7.06
C SER A 83 14.61 -14.96 -7.69
N GLY A 84 13.37 -15.45 -7.65
CA GLY A 84 12.96 -16.73 -8.22
C GLY A 84 13.20 -17.96 -7.34
N ARG A 85 13.71 -17.80 -6.12
CA ARG A 85 13.88 -18.88 -5.15
C ARG A 85 12.94 -18.72 -3.97
N GLU A 86 12.40 -19.83 -3.48
CA GLU A 86 11.60 -19.79 -2.25
C GLU A 86 12.41 -19.24 -1.08
N GLY A 87 11.76 -18.40 -0.29
CA GLY A 87 12.33 -17.78 0.89
C GLY A 87 11.26 -17.42 1.90
N ALA A 88 11.67 -16.86 3.03
CA ALA A 88 10.76 -16.33 4.02
C ALA A 88 10.28 -14.92 3.63
N LEU A 89 9.11 -14.53 4.14
CA LEU A 89 8.71 -13.13 4.15
C LEU A 89 9.78 -12.32 4.88
N LEU A 90 10.30 -11.28 4.22
CA LEU A 90 11.38 -10.46 4.77
C LEU A 90 10.90 -9.77 6.06
N ALA A 91 11.70 -9.85 7.13
CA ALA A 91 11.36 -9.27 8.43
C ALA A 91 10.92 -7.78 8.38
N PRO A 92 11.49 -6.90 7.52
CA PRO A 92 11.01 -5.51 7.38
C PRO A 92 9.55 -5.36 6.97
N ALA A 93 8.95 -6.35 6.28
CA ALA A 93 7.54 -6.30 5.91
C ALA A 93 6.62 -6.26 7.15
N LEU A 94 7.05 -6.88 8.25
CA LEU A 94 6.28 -6.99 9.49
C LEU A 94 6.18 -5.67 10.27
N ALA A 95 6.97 -4.65 9.88
CA ALA A 95 6.83 -3.29 10.40
C ALA A 95 5.48 -2.67 9.98
N TYR A 96 4.88 -3.16 8.89
CA TYR A 96 3.64 -2.66 8.32
C TYR A 96 2.46 -3.57 8.62
N GLU A 97 1.26 -3.01 8.71
CA GLU A 97 0.04 -3.77 9.01
C GLU A 97 -0.24 -4.82 7.93
N GLU A 98 -0.06 -4.41 6.68
CA GLU A 98 -0.22 -5.24 5.49
C GLU A 98 0.68 -6.47 5.52
N GLY A 99 1.94 -6.30 5.95
CA GLY A 99 2.87 -7.43 6.08
C GLY A 99 2.50 -8.37 7.23
N ARG A 100 1.89 -7.86 8.31
CA ARG A 100 1.39 -8.71 9.41
C ARG A 100 0.16 -9.52 8.99
N LEU A 101 -0.72 -8.97 8.13
CA LEU A 101 -1.86 -9.72 7.58
C LEU A 101 -1.40 -10.97 6.83
N LEU A 102 -0.25 -10.91 6.16
CA LEU A 102 0.32 -12.07 5.45
C LEU A 102 0.77 -13.20 6.38
N GLN A 103 1.02 -12.95 7.67
CA GLN A 103 1.35 -14.02 8.63
C GLN A 103 0.14 -14.89 9.00
N ALA A 104 -1.08 -14.38 8.85
CA ALA A 104 -2.30 -15.14 9.11
C ALA A 104 -2.62 -16.15 7.99
N VAL A 105 -1.95 -16.02 6.84
CA VAL A 105 -2.09 -16.91 5.69
C VAL A 105 -1.09 -18.07 5.85
N SER A 106 -1.56 -19.31 5.69
CA SER A 106 -0.68 -20.47 5.80
C SER A 106 0.37 -20.48 4.68
N PRO A 107 1.65 -20.83 4.95
CA PRO A 107 2.63 -21.03 3.89
C PRO A 107 2.13 -22.07 2.88
N ALA A 108 2.37 -21.85 1.59
CA ALA A 108 2.09 -22.89 0.60
C ALA A 108 3.05 -24.06 0.80
N ARG A 109 2.54 -25.28 0.67
CA ARG A 109 3.31 -26.51 0.81
C ARG A 109 3.96 -26.90 -0.51
#